data_AF-A0AAD9PUV5-F1
#
_entry.id   AF-A0AAD9PUV5-F1
#
_cell.length_a   1.000
_cell.length_b   1.000
_cell.length_c   1.000
_cell.angle_alpha   90.00
_cell.angle_beta   90.00
_cell.angle_gamma   90.00
#
_symmetry.space_group_name_H-M   'P 1'
#
loop_
_entity.id
_entity.type
_entity.pdbx_description
1 polymer ?
#
loop_
_entity_poly.entity_id
_entity_poly.type
_entity_poly.pdbx_seq_one_letter_code
_entity_poly.pdbx_strand_id
1 'polypeptide(L)'
;MWFAAMNLVQVFHCHFNSNFFPLFLDKLLGDSISPQTGSLLLGVSFVAPHINNLYFLALCRRFGVYSVIKWLFYVKLGLSLIMLACGPNWSTLLCFYIASNRVFTEGTCKLLNLIISDLVDEDFVLHNRKQAISALIFGTAALFSKPGQTIAPLLGTWLLAEQTGYSLFYTDDLWSSSTEKRASFHDSTSDTLRWGCFYVLVFVPIVCACLQIFVWTRFKLHGGRLRWVKQMREGRWLLSSEV
;
A
#
# COMPACT_ATOMS: atom_id res chain seq x y z
N MET A 1 -11.74 -4.25 14.80
CA MET A 1 -10.30 -4.15 15.20
C MET A 1 -9.37 -4.68 14.11
N TRP A 2 -9.46 -5.94 13.68
CA TRP A 2 -8.56 -6.51 12.65
C TRP A 2 -8.54 -5.71 11.33
N PHE A 3 -9.70 -5.30 10.81
CA PHE A 3 -9.76 -4.46 9.61
C PHE A 3 -9.01 -3.13 9.80
N ALA A 4 -9.19 -2.46 10.94
CA ALA A 4 -8.55 -1.18 11.21
C ALA A 4 -7.02 -1.30 11.26
N ALA A 5 -6.49 -2.35 11.90
CA ALA A 5 -5.06 -2.64 11.92
C ALA A 5 -4.50 -2.91 10.51
N MET A 6 -5.19 -3.73 9.71
CA MET A 6 -4.79 -3.99 8.32
C MET A 6 -4.85 -2.70 7.48
N ASN A 7 -5.92 -1.90 7.63
CA ASN A 7 -6.11 -0.64 6.93
C ASN A 7 -5.02 0.38 7.29
N LEU A 8 -4.60 0.44 8.56
CA LEU A 8 -3.47 1.28 8.99
C LEU A 8 -2.18 0.89 8.26
N VAL A 9 -1.83 -0.40 8.23
CA VAL A 9 -0.62 -0.88 7.53
C VAL A 9 -0.72 -0.61 6.02
N GLN A 10 -1.91 -0.78 5.43
CA GLN A 10 -2.14 -0.53 4.02
C GLN A 10 -2.04 0.96 3.66
N VAL A 11 -2.59 1.85 4.49
CA VAL A 11 -2.45 3.30 4.33
C VAL A 11 -1.00 3.72 4.49
N PHE A 12 -0.28 3.19 5.48
CA PHE A 12 1.16 3.39 5.63
C PHE A 12 1.92 3.00 4.35
N HIS A 13 1.74 1.78 3.86
CA HIS A 13 2.47 1.30 2.69
C HIS A 13 2.15 2.11 1.44
N CYS A 14 0.89 2.51 1.25
CA CYS A 14 0.47 3.33 0.12
C CYS A 14 1.12 4.70 0.12
N HIS A 15 1.15 5.36 1.29
CA HIS A 15 1.78 6.66 1.43
C HIS A 15 3.30 6.55 1.35
N PHE A 16 3.89 5.51 1.92
CA PHE A 16 5.32 5.24 1.79
C PHE A 16 5.69 5.09 0.32
N ASN A 17 4.97 4.25 -0.43
CA ASN A 17 5.23 4.05 -1.84
C ASN A 17 5.08 5.37 -2.62
N SER A 18 3.98 6.11 -2.45
CA SER A 18 3.76 7.36 -3.18
C SER A 18 4.77 8.46 -2.85
N ASN A 19 5.23 8.59 -1.59
CA ASN A 19 6.21 9.60 -1.20
C ASN A 19 7.63 9.27 -1.71
N PHE A 20 8.07 8.01 -1.59
CA PHE A 20 9.44 7.61 -1.96
C PHE A 20 9.57 7.11 -3.40
N PHE A 21 8.47 6.97 -4.14
CA PHE A 21 8.50 6.50 -5.54
C PHE A 21 9.43 7.32 -6.45
N PRO A 22 9.39 8.67 -6.46
CA PRO A 22 10.31 9.45 -7.29
C PRO A 22 11.77 9.20 -6.92
N LEU A 23 12.07 9.07 -5.62
CA LEU A 23 13.40 8.80 -5.11
C LEU A 23 13.93 7.44 -5.58
N PHE A 24 13.10 6.40 -5.50
CA PHE A 24 13.46 5.07 -5.97
C PHE A 24 13.67 5.05 -7.48
N LEU A 25 12.85 5.76 -8.24
CA LEU A 25 13.02 5.83 -9.68
C LEU A 25 14.33 6.52 -10.06
N ASP A 26 14.65 7.64 -9.41
CA ASP A 26 15.89 8.38 -9.65
C ASP A 26 17.13 7.56 -9.28
N LYS A 27 17.22 7.10 -8.02
CA LYS A 27 18.43 6.45 -7.50
C LYS A 27 18.63 5.00 -7.94
N LEU A 28 17.58 4.31 -8.40
CA LEU A 28 17.71 2.91 -8.83
C LEU A 28 17.69 2.73 -10.35
N LEU A 29 17.05 3.65 -11.08
CA LEU A 29 16.88 3.53 -12.54
C LEU A 29 17.45 4.72 -13.32
N GLY A 30 17.86 5.81 -12.68
CA GLY A 30 18.33 7.04 -13.33
C GLY A 30 19.41 6.82 -14.40
N ASP A 31 20.39 5.95 -14.14
CA ASP A 31 21.46 5.65 -15.10
C ASP A 31 21.03 4.69 -16.23
N SER A 32 19.92 3.98 -16.04
CA SER A 32 19.43 2.95 -16.98
C SER A 32 18.32 3.43 -17.91
N ILE A 33 17.66 4.55 -17.59
CA ILE A 33 16.54 5.08 -18.37
C ILE A 33 16.78 6.55 -18.72
N SER A 34 16.35 6.96 -19.91
CA SER A 34 16.42 8.37 -20.28
C SER A 34 15.56 9.21 -19.31
N PRO A 35 15.93 10.48 -19.02
CA PRO A 35 15.15 11.37 -18.16
C PRO A 35 13.68 11.50 -18.62
N GLN A 36 13.45 11.52 -19.94
CA GLN A 36 12.11 11.58 -20.54
C GLN A 36 11.30 10.31 -20.23
N THR A 37 11.92 9.13 -20.34
CA THR A 37 11.30 7.85 -19.95
C THR A 37 11.00 7.83 -18.45
N GLY A 38 11.89 8.36 -17.61
CA GLY A 38 11.66 8.50 -16.17
C GLY A 38 10.44 9.37 -15.85
N SER A 39 10.33 10.56 -16.46
CA SER A 39 9.17 11.44 -16.28
C SER A 39 7.86 10.82 -16.79
N LEU A 40 7.90 10.12 -17.93
CA LEU A 40 6.74 9.40 -18.45
C LEU A 40 6.32 8.28 -17.49
N LEU A 41 7.27 7.49 -16.99
CA LEU A 41 7.02 6.40 -16.07
C LEU A 41 6.44 6.91 -14.75
N LEU A 42 6.93 8.05 -14.25
CA LEU A 42 6.32 8.76 -13.12
C LEU A 42 4.85 9.06 -13.39
N GLY A 43 4.56 9.77 -14.49
CA GLY A 43 3.20 10.16 -14.86
C GLY A 43 2.26 8.95 -15.02
N VAL A 44 2.69 7.94 -15.77
CA VAL A 44 1.93 6.69 -15.97
C VAL A 44 1.68 6.00 -14.64
N SER A 45 2.65 5.97 -13.73
CA SER A 45 2.49 5.33 -12.42
C SER A 45 1.53 6.06 -11.47
N PHE A 46 1.21 7.33 -11.72
CA PHE A 46 0.10 8.03 -11.04
C PHE A 46 -1.26 7.65 -11.62
N VAL A 47 -1.37 7.43 -12.93
CA VAL A 47 -2.65 7.17 -13.62
C VAL A 47 -3.01 5.69 -13.63
N ALA A 48 -2.04 4.81 -13.89
CA ALA A 48 -2.21 3.36 -14.02
C ALA A 48 -2.95 2.72 -12.82
N PRO A 49 -2.70 3.09 -11.55
CA PRO A 49 -3.47 2.55 -10.44
C PRO A 49 -4.97 2.83 -10.52
N HIS A 50 -5.40 3.96 -11.10
CA HIS A 50 -6.81 4.28 -11.27
C HIS A 50 -7.47 3.39 -12.33
N ILE A 51 -6.79 3.17 -13.46
CA ILE A 51 -7.27 2.27 -14.52
C ILE A 51 -7.32 0.83 -14.01
N ASN A 52 -6.25 0.39 -13.35
CA ASN A 52 -6.16 -0.96 -12.79
C ASN A 52 -7.21 -1.21 -11.68
N ASN A 53 -7.65 -0.16 -10.97
CA ASN A 53 -8.75 -0.27 -10.01
C ASN A 53 -10.08 -0.69 -10.68
N LEU A 54 -10.34 -0.29 -11.94
CA LEU A 54 -11.52 -0.77 -12.67
C LEU A 54 -11.48 -2.28 -12.90
N TYR A 55 -10.29 -2.80 -13.26
CA TYR A 55 -10.05 -4.23 -13.39
C TYR A 55 -10.22 -4.96 -12.05
N PHE A 56 -9.67 -4.42 -10.97
CA PHE A 56 -9.83 -4.99 -9.63
C PHE A 56 -11.30 -4.98 -9.17
N LEU A 57 -12.07 -3.94 -9.49
CA LEU A 57 -13.51 -3.94 -9.21
C LEU A 57 -14.24 -5.06 -9.95
N ALA A 58 -13.92 -5.28 -11.24
CA ALA A 58 -14.47 -6.39 -12.00
C ALA A 58 -14.09 -7.76 -11.38
N LEU A 59 -12.83 -7.90 -10.96
CA LEU A 59 -12.34 -9.11 -10.29
C LEU A 59 -13.05 -9.33 -8.94
N CYS A 60 -13.27 -8.27 -8.16
CA CYS A 60 -13.99 -8.29 -6.89
C CYS A 60 -15.44 -8.73 -7.05
N ARG A 61 -16.11 -8.35 -8.15
CA ARG A 61 -17.47 -8.81 -8.46
C ARG A 61 -17.52 -10.31 -8.72
N ARG A 62 -16.49 -10.87 -9.35
CA ARG A 62 -16.43 -12.29 -9.73
C ARG A 62 -15.95 -13.20 -8.59
N PHE A 63 -14.91 -12.80 -7.86
CA PHE A 63 -14.24 -13.65 -6.86
C PHE A 63 -14.46 -13.21 -5.41
N GLY A 64 -15.14 -12.08 -5.21
CA GLY A 64 -15.35 -11.46 -3.90
C GLY A 64 -14.16 -10.60 -3.46
N VAL A 65 -14.48 -9.50 -2.77
CA VAL A 65 -13.49 -8.49 -2.34
C VAL A 65 -12.42 -9.11 -1.42
N TYR A 66 -12.82 -10.00 -0.50
CA TYR A 66 -11.90 -10.66 0.44
C TYR A 66 -10.80 -11.47 -0.25
N SER A 67 -11.20 -12.31 -1.21
CA SER A 67 -10.28 -13.18 -1.95
C SER A 67 -9.33 -12.37 -2.81
N VAL A 68 -9.83 -11.33 -3.49
CA VAL A 68 -9.01 -10.45 -4.33
C VAL A 68 -7.95 -9.73 -3.52
N ILE A 69 -8.32 -9.09 -2.39
CA ILE A 69 -7.35 -8.41 -1.51
C ILE A 69 -6.30 -9.40 -0.99
N LYS A 70 -6.72 -10.60 -0.57
CA LYS A 70 -5.79 -11.62 -0.08
C LYS A 70 -4.77 -12.04 -1.14
N TRP A 71 -5.22 -12.27 -2.37
CA TRP A 71 -4.34 -12.58 -3.50
C TRP A 71 -3.41 -11.41 -3.84
N LEU A 72 -3.87 -10.17 -3.77
CA LEU A 72 -3.01 -9.00 -3.96
C LEU A 72 -1.88 -8.94 -2.94
N PHE A 73 -2.13 -9.29 -1.67
CA PHE A 73 -1.07 -9.37 -0.68
C PHE A 73 -0.06 -10.48 -1.00
N TYR A 74 -0.52 -11.66 -1.43
CA TYR A 74 0.40 -12.74 -1.84
C TYR A 74 1.22 -12.37 -3.08
N VAL A 75 0.60 -11.76 -4.09
CA VAL A 75 1.30 -11.30 -5.31
C VAL A 75 2.35 -10.25 -4.95
N LYS A 76 2.01 -9.27 -4.10
CA LYS A 76 2.97 -8.27 -3.62
C LYS A 76 4.15 -8.89 -2.87
N LEU A 77 3.87 -9.84 -1.99
CA LEU A 77 4.91 -10.57 -1.26
C LEU A 77 5.81 -11.35 -2.22
N GLY A 78 5.21 -12.12 -3.15
CA GLY A 78 5.93 -12.89 -4.14
C GLY A 78 6.82 -12.03 -5.04
N LEU A 79 6.28 -10.93 -5.57
CA LEU A 79 7.05 -9.97 -6.37
C LEU A 79 8.23 -9.38 -5.58
N SER A 80 8.04 -9.08 -4.30
CA SER A 80 9.10 -8.51 -3.45
C SER A 80 10.17 -9.54 -3.11
N LEU A 81 9.80 -10.80 -2.87
CA LEU A 81 10.76 -11.89 -2.64
C LEU A 81 11.56 -12.23 -3.90
N ILE A 82 10.91 -12.23 -5.08
CA ILE A 82 11.59 -12.41 -6.36
C ILE A 82 12.58 -11.26 -6.59
N MET A 83 12.16 -10.02 -6.36
CA MET A 83 13.05 -8.86 -6.49
C MET A 83 14.24 -8.95 -5.52
N LEU A 84 14.01 -9.36 -4.27
CA LEU A 84 15.08 -9.57 -3.29
C LEU A 84 16.11 -10.60 -3.75
N ALA A 85 15.67 -11.70 -4.37
CA ALA A 85 16.55 -12.75 -4.87
C ALA A 85 17.35 -12.33 -6.12
N CYS A 86 16.75 -11.52 -7.00
CA CYS A 86 17.40 -11.06 -8.24
C CYS A 86 18.36 -9.88 -8.02
N GLY A 87 18.10 -9.02 -7.03
CA GLY A 87 18.89 -7.82 -6.78
C GLY A 87 18.65 -6.66 -7.77
N PRO A 88 19.25 -5.48 -7.55
CA PRO A 88 18.99 -4.25 -8.30
C PRO A 88 19.65 -4.19 -9.69
N ASN A 89 20.40 -5.22 -10.11
CA ASN A 89 21.21 -5.19 -11.33
C ASN A 89 20.37 -5.27 -12.61
N TRP A 90 19.16 -5.83 -12.53
CA TRP A 90 18.29 -6.05 -13.68
C TRP A 90 17.30 -4.89 -13.82
N SER A 91 17.69 -3.82 -14.52
CA SER A 91 16.92 -2.58 -14.59
C SER A 91 15.49 -2.76 -15.12
N THR A 92 15.26 -3.64 -16.10
CA THR A 92 13.92 -3.95 -16.62
C THR A 92 13.03 -4.61 -15.56
N LEU A 93 13.58 -5.58 -14.82
CA LEU A 93 12.85 -6.26 -13.74
C LEU A 93 12.54 -5.29 -12.59
N LEU A 94 13.51 -4.46 -12.23
CA LEU A 94 13.38 -3.44 -11.18
C LEU A 94 12.33 -2.39 -11.55
N CYS A 95 12.33 -1.93 -12.79
CA CYS A 95 11.31 -1.05 -13.35
C CYS A 95 9.91 -1.66 -13.26
N PHE A 96 9.76 -2.91 -13.70
CA PHE A 96 8.49 -3.64 -13.60
C PHE A 96 8.04 -3.79 -12.15
N TYR A 97 8.96 -4.10 -11.23
CA TYR A 97 8.67 -4.26 -9.81
C TYR A 97 8.21 -2.94 -9.18
N ILE A 98 8.94 -1.85 -9.39
CA ILE A 98 8.61 -0.52 -8.85
C ILE A 98 7.21 -0.09 -9.31
N ALA A 99 6.92 -0.22 -10.61
CA ALA A 99 5.62 0.11 -11.18
C ALA A 99 4.49 -0.78 -10.63
N SER A 100 4.70 -2.10 -10.61
CA SER A 100 3.69 -3.05 -10.13
C SER A 100 3.40 -2.89 -8.64
N ASN A 101 4.44 -2.70 -7.82
CA ASN A 101 4.29 -2.49 -6.37
C ASN A 101 3.43 -1.25 -6.09
N ARG A 102 3.65 -0.17 -6.83
CA ARG A 102 2.83 1.04 -6.74
C ARG A 102 1.39 0.81 -7.16
N VAL A 103 1.18 0.23 -8.35
CA VAL A 103 -0.17 -0.03 -8.90
C VAL A 103 -0.99 -0.93 -7.99
N PHE A 104 -0.41 -2.01 -7.48
CA PHE A 104 -1.12 -2.94 -6.60
C PHE A 104 -1.37 -2.36 -5.22
N THR A 105 -0.41 -1.62 -4.66
CA THR A 105 -0.58 -0.99 -3.34
C THR A 105 -1.66 0.08 -3.37
N GLU A 106 -1.60 1.02 -4.31
CA GLU A 106 -2.60 2.09 -4.46
C GLU A 106 -3.98 1.51 -4.81
N GLY A 107 -4.04 0.50 -5.69
CA GLY A 107 -5.28 -0.21 -6.01
C GLY A 107 -5.90 -0.87 -4.78
N THR A 108 -5.08 -1.53 -3.95
CA THR A 108 -5.58 -2.18 -2.71
C THR A 108 -6.17 -1.15 -1.74
N CYS A 109 -5.55 0.02 -1.56
CA CYS A 109 -6.11 1.11 -0.73
C CYS A 109 -7.52 1.51 -1.18
N LYS A 110 -7.73 1.64 -2.49
CA LYS A 110 -9.04 1.99 -3.06
C LYS A 110 -10.08 0.88 -2.83
N LEU A 111 -9.67 -0.38 -2.95
CA LEU A 111 -10.55 -1.52 -2.65
C LEU A 111 -10.97 -1.59 -1.19
N LEU A 112 -10.16 -1.12 -0.24
CA LEU A 112 -10.52 -1.13 1.18
C LEU A 112 -11.77 -0.28 1.48
N ASN A 113 -12.07 0.74 0.69
CA ASN A 113 -13.31 1.51 0.83
C ASN A 113 -14.55 0.64 0.59
N LEU A 114 -14.46 -0.40 -0.25
CA LEU A 114 -15.55 -1.36 -0.44
C LEU A 114 -15.78 -2.19 0.84
N ILE A 115 -14.71 -2.56 1.54
CA ILE A 115 -14.81 -3.27 2.82
C ILE A 115 -15.42 -2.38 3.90
N ILE A 116 -15.06 -1.09 3.93
CA ILE A 116 -15.70 -0.13 4.84
C ILE A 116 -17.20 -0.05 4.55
N SER A 117 -17.60 -0.03 3.27
CA SER A 117 -19.02 -0.10 2.90
C SER A 117 -19.68 -1.40 3.37
N ASP A 118 -19.02 -2.56 3.19
CA ASP A 118 -19.55 -3.84 3.67
C ASP A 118 -19.69 -3.85 5.22
N LEU A 119 -18.81 -3.16 5.95
CA LEU A 119 -18.92 -2.98 7.41
C LEU A 119 -20.08 -2.07 7.82
N VAL A 120 -20.39 -1.04 7.01
CA VAL A 120 -21.58 -0.19 7.21
C VAL A 120 -22.85 -1.04 7.10
N ASP A 121 -22.87 -1.95 6.12
CA ASP A 121 -24.00 -2.83 5.88
C ASP A 121 -24.17 -3.84 7.03
N GLU A 122 -23.06 -4.38 7.52
CA GLU A 122 -23.05 -5.27 8.68
C GLU A 122 -23.59 -4.58 9.94
N ASP A 123 -23.14 -3.35 10.24
CA ASP A 123 -23.62 -2.59 11.40
C ASP A 123 -25.12 -2.27 11.29
N PHE A 124 -25.59 -1.92 10.09
CA PHE A 124 -27.00 -1.64 9.82
C PHE A 124 -27.88 -2.86 10.12
N VAL A 125 -27.49 -4.04 9.60
CA VAL A 125 -28.25 -5.30 9.76
C VAL A 125 -28.19 -5.80 11.20
N LEU A 126 -27.00 -5.86 11.81
CA LEU A 126 -26.83 -6.43 13.15
C LEU A 126 -27.54 -5.62 14.24
N HIS A 127 -27.64 -4.30 14.07
CA HIS A 127 -28.27 -3.42 15.06
C HIS A 127 -29.69 -2.98 14.68
N ASN A 128 -30.28 -3.56 13.62
CA ASN A 128 -31.62 -3.23 13.12
C ASN A 128 -31.86 -1.70 13.03
N ARG A 129 -30.85 -0.96 12.56
CA ARG A 129 -30.93 0.51 12.55
C ARG A 129 -31.93 0.97 11.50
N LYS A 130 -32.64 2.07 11.78
CA LYS A 130 -33.53 2.71 10.79
C LYS A 130 -32.74 3.35 9.64
N GLN A 131 -31.50 3.77 9.89
CA GLN A 131 -30.61 4.41 8.91
C GLN A 131 -29.16 3.94 9.13
N ALA A 132 -28.40 3.82 8.05
CA ALA A 132 -26.99 3.41 8.10
C ALA A 132 -26.09 4.55 8.58
N ILE A 133 -25.18 4.27 9.53
CA ILE A 133 -24.25 5.28 10.07
C ILE A 133 -22.93 5.25 9.30
N SER A 134 -23.02 5.48 7.99
CA SER A 134 -21.87 5.43 7.09
C SER A 134 -20.78 6.42 7.50
N ALA A 135 -21.14 7.67 7.79
CA ALA A 135 -20.19 8.72 8.16
C ALA A 135 -19.36 8.36 9.40
N LEU A 136 -19.98 7.77 10.43
CA LEU A 136 -19.26 7.37 11.65
C LEU A 136 -18.30 6.21 11.40
N ILE A 137 -18.71 5.20 10.60
CA ILE A 137 -17.88 4.04 10.31
C ILE A 137 -16.71 4.41 9.39
N PHE A 138 -16.96 5.21 8.35
CA PHE A 138 -15.89 5.77 7.51
C PHE A 138 -14.97 6.69 8.32
N GLY A 139 -15.53 7.54 9.19
CA GLY A 139 -14.78 8.42 10.08
C GLY A 139 -13.89 7.65 11.06
N THR A 140 -14.42 6.60 11.69
CA THR A 140 -13.68 5.74 12.63
C THR A 140 -12.59 4.95 11.90
N ALA A 141 -12.91 4.37 10.74
CA ALA A 141 -11.92 3.67 9.92
C ALA A 141 -10.77 4.61 9.49
N ALA A 142 -11.09 5.86 9.13
CA ALA A 142 -10.12 6.89 8.79
C ALA A 142 -9.31 7.34 10.02
N LEU A 143 -9.93 7.49 11.19
CA LEU A 143 -9.25 7.87 12.43
C LEU A 143 -8.13 6.88 12.77
N PHE A 144 -8.39 5.57 12.60
CA PHE A 144 -7.39 4.54 12.88
C PHE A 144 -6.38 4.35 11.76
N SER A 145 -6.70 4.67 10.50
CA SER A 145 -5.80 4.38 9.37
C SER A 145 -4.96 5.58 8.92
N LYS A 146 -5.48 6.81 9.02
CA LYS A 146 -4.78 8.04 8.61
C LYS A 146 -3.46 8.31 9.33
N PRO A 147 -3.24 7.92 10.61
CA PRO A 147 -1.92 8.02 11.21
C PRO A 147 -0.82 7.33 10.39
N GLY A 148 -1.16 6.28 9.63
CA GLY A 148 -0.23 5.62 8.70
C GLY A 148 0.35 6.56 7.64
N GLN A 149 -0.39 7.60 7.23
CA GLN A 149 0.08 8.60 6.26
C GLN A 149 1.23 9.44 6.83
N THR A 150 1.13 9.83 8.09
CA THR A 150 2.17 10.60 8.79
C THR A 150 3.37 9.72 9.14
N ILE A 151 3.12 8.46 9.53
CA ILE A 151 4.18 7.50 9.87
C ILE A 151 5.01 7.14 8.62
N ALA A 152 4.41 7.09 7.44
CA ALA A 152 5.07 6.72 6.18
C ALA A 152 6.35 7.50 5.87
N PRO A 153 6.33 8.84 5.73
CA PRO A 153 7.54 9.62 5.46
C PRO A 153 8.53 9.56 6.63
N LEU A 154 8.06 9.55 7.89
CA LEU A 154 8.93 9.52 9.07
C LEU A 154 9.75 8.22 9.16
N LEU A 155 9.08 7.07 9.06
CA LEU A 155 9.77 5.78 9.07
C LEU A 155 10.60 5.58 7.82
N GLY A 156 10.14 6.06 6.66
CA GLY A 156 10.87 5.88 5.42
C GLY A 156 12.16 6.68 5.36
N THR A 157 12.17 7.93 5.85
CA THR A 157 13.40 8.71 5.91
C THR A 157 14.36 8.23 6.97
N TRP A 158 13.85 7.80 8.13
CA TRP A 158 14.66 7.15 9.16
C TRP A 158 15.32 5.88 8.62
N LEU A 159 14.55 5.00 7.96
CA LEU A 159 15.07 3.75 7.41
C LEU A 159 16.07 4.00 6.28
N LEU A 160 15.82 4.97 5.40
CA LEU A 160 16.79 5.37 4.38
C LEU A 160 18.07 5.90 5.03
N ALA A 161 17.98 6.78 6.03
CA ALA A 161 19.15 7.31 6.71
C ALA A 161 19.98 6.21 7.40
N GLU A 162 19.33 5.23 8.00
CA GLU A 162 20.00 4.07 8.61
C GLU A 162 20.69 3.19 7.56
N GLN A 163 20.06 2.96 6.42
CA GLN A 163 20.58 2.07 5.37
C GLN A 163 21.63 2.73 4.48
N THR A 164 21.58 4.04 4.30
CA THR A 164 22.47 4.77 3.39
C THR A 164 23.53 5.59 4.13
N GLY A 165 23.33 5.85 5.42
CA GLY A 165 24.14 6.78 6.21
C GLY A 165 23.86 8.25 5.92
N TYR A 166 22.90 8.56 5.03
CA TYR A 166 22.60 9.92 4.58
C TYR A 166 21.20 10.36 4.99
N SER A 167 21.11 11.51 5.65
CA SER A 167 19.84 12.14 5.99
C SER A 167 19.19 12.77 4.76
N LEU A 168 17.96 12.36 4.43
CA LEU A 168 17.20 12.93 3.31
C LEU A 168 16.82 14.41 3.53
N PHE A 169 16.65 14.84 4.78
CA PHE A 169 16.14 16.18 5.14
C PHE A 169 17.10 17.04 5.99
N TYR A 170 18.19 16.48 6.54
CA TYR A 170 19.16 17.28 7.26
C TYR A 170 20.23 17.77 6.29
N THR A 171 20.17 19.05 5.95
CA THR A 171 21.29 19.84 5.47
C THR A 171 22.18 20.19 6.67
N ASP A 172 23.49 20.20 6.44
CA ASP A 172 24.63 20.30 7.39
C ASP A 172 24.63 21.46 8.41
N ASP A 173 23.58 22.27 8.55
CA ASP A 173 23.69 23.61 9.16
C ASP A 173 23.35 23.71 10.66
N LEU A 174 22.91 22.65 11.37
CA LEU A 174 22.46 22.79 12.78
C LEU A 174 23.21 21.99 13.85
N TRP A 175 24.20 21.16 13.49
CA TRP A 175 25.05 20.46 14.48
C TRP A 175 26.51 20.42 14.04
N SER A 176 27.09 21.59 13.75
CA SER A 176 28.52 21.73 13.51
C SER A 176 29.31 21.61 14.83
N SER A 177 29.42 20.37 15.32
CA SER A 177 30.45 19.97 16.30
C SER A 177 30.75 18.48 16.19
N SER A 178 31.12 18.02 15.01
CA SER A 178 32.09 16.93 14.82
C SER A 178 32.33 16.69 13.32
N THR A 179 33.60 16.70 12.97
CA THR A 179 34.22 16.58 11.66
C THR A 179 33.82 15.33 10.87
N GLU A 180 32.67 15.32 10.17
CA GLU A 180 32.47 14.50 8.97
C GLU A 180 31.46 15.23 8.05
N LYS A 181 31.92 15.74 6.90
CA LYS A 181 31.04 16.26 5.84
C LYS A 181 30.09 15.14 5.41
N ARG A 182 28.83 15.16 5.84
CA ARG A 182 27.82 14.24 5.29
C ARG A 182 27.41 14.77 3.93
N ALA A 183 27.87 14.11 2.87
CA ALA A 183 27.44 14.43 1.52
C ALA A 183 25.91 14.45 1.41
N SER A 184 25.34 15.35 0.62
CA SER A 184 23.89 15.43 0.45
C SER A 184 23.37 14.20 -0.31
N PHE A 185 22.21 13.67 0.09
CA PHE A 185 21.57 12.48 -0.52
C PHE A 185 21.32 12.66 -2.04
N HIS A 186 21.18 13.91 -2.49
CA HIS A 186 20.91 14.24 -3.89
C HIS A 186 22.17 14.18 -4.77
N ASP A 187 23.33 14.55 -4.23
CA ASP A 187 24.59 14.73 -4.99
C ASP A 187 25.53 13.51 -4.92
N SER A 188 25.20 12.54 -4.06
CA SER A 188 25.93 11.29 -3.93
C SER A 188 25.36 10.23 -4.89
N THR A 189 26.19 9.80 -5.85
CA THR A 189 25.94 8.61 -6.69
C THR A 189 26.87 7.50 -6.25
N SER A 190 26.74 7.06 -5.00
CA SER A 190 27.50 5.93 -4.48
C SER A 190 26.71 4.62 -4.66
N ASP A 191 27.40 3.53 -5.00
CA ASP A 191 26.78 2.20 -5.05
C ASP A 191 26.10 1.84 -3.71
N THR A 192 26.66 2.31 -2.59
CA THR A 192 26.08 2.15 -1.25
C THR A 192 24.69 2.76 -1.12
N LEU A 193 24.46 3.95 -1.70
CA LEU A 193 23.15 4.61 -1.71
C LEU A 193 22.13 3.82 -2.51
N ARG A 194 22.53 3.33 -3.69
CA ARG A 194 21.67 2.51 -4.56
C ARG A 194 21.23 1.23 -3.86
N TRP A 195 22.14 0.53 -3.19
CA TRP A 195 21.82 -0.67 -2.41
C TRP A 195 20.93 -0.37 -1.20
N GLY A 196 21.18 0.72 -0.46
CA GLY A 196 20.31 1.15 0.64
C GLY A 196 18.87 1.43 0.18
N CYS A 197 18.71 2.20 -0.91
CA CYS A 197 17.42 2.45 -1.54
C CYS A 197 16.73 1.15 -1.98
N PHE A 198 17.48 0.21 -2.54
CA PHE A 198 16.96 -1.08 -2.97
C PHE A 198 16.43 -1.91 -1.79
N TYR A 199 17.20 -2.00 -0.70
CA TYR A 199 16.76 -2.73 0.50
C TYR A 199 15.50 -2.12 1.09
N VAL A 200 15.43 -0.80 1.21
CA VAL A 200 14.24 -0.11 1.71
C VAL A 200 13.03 -0.34 0.80
N LEU A 201 13.22 -0.25 -0.53
CA LEU A 201 12.17 -0.50 -1.51
C LEU A 201 11.58 -1.91 -1.40
N VAL A 202 12.38 -2.92 -1.05
CA VAL A 202 11.97 -4.34 -1.04
C VAL A 202 11.51 -4.82 0.35
N PHE A 203 12.24 -4.48 1.41
CA PHE A 203 11.93 -4.95 2.77
C PHE A 203 10.63 -4.35 3.31
N VAL A 204 10.36 -3.06 3.07
CA VAL A 204 9.14 -2.41 3.57
C VAL A 204 7.88 -3.10 3.03
N PRO A 205 7.74 -3.36 1.70
CA PRO A 205 6.64 -4.15 1.17
C PRO A 205 6.54 -5.56 1.74
N ILE A 206 7.65 -6.27 1.97
CA ILE A 206 7.65 -7.62 2.55
C ILE A 206 7.05 -7.60 3.96
N VAL A 207 7.56 -6.73 4.83
CA VAL A 207 7.07 -6.60 6.21
C VAL A 207 5.59 -6.21 6.22
N CYS A 208 5.20 -5.24 5.39
CA CYS A 208 3.80 -4.83 5.26
C CYS A 208 2.92 -6.00 4.79
N ALA A 209 3.33 -6.73 3.74
CA ALA A 209 2.56 -7.83 3.19
C ALA A 209 2.40 -8.99 4.20
N CYS A 210 3.45 -9.34 4.94
CA CYS A 210 3.39 -10.36 6.00
C CYS A 210 2.40 -9.97 7.10
N LEU A 211 2.49 -8.74 7.62
CA LEU A 211 1.54 -8.21 8.62
C LEU A 211 0.11 -8.18 8.07
N GLN A 212 -0.06 -7.73 6.83
CA GLN A 212 -1.35 -7.66 6.15
C GLN A 212 -1.97 -9.05 6.00
N ILE A 213 -1.23 -10.05 5.52
CA ILE A 213 -1.71 -11.43 5.39
C ILE A 213 -2.12 -11.98 6.77
N PHE A 214 -1.26 -11.81 7.78
CA PHE A 214 -1.56 -12.28 9.13
C PHE A 214 -2.86 -11.67 9.67
N VAL A 215 -3.00 -10.34 9.61
CA VAL A 215 -4.19 -9.65 10.11
C VAL A 215 -5.43 -9.98 9.25
N TRP A 216 -5.29 -10.08 7.93
CA TRP A 216 -6.39 -10.33 6.99
C TRP A 216 -6.99 -11.73 7.14
N THR A 217 -6.18 -12.73 7.49
CA THR A 217 -6.69 -14.08 7.80
C THR A 217 -7.60 -14.11 9.03
N ARG A 218 -7.52 -13.12 9.93
CA ARG A 218 -8.39 -13.00 11.11
C ARG A 218 -9.69 -12.23 10.85
N PHE A 219 -9.81 -11.57 9.71
CA PHE A 219 -11.00 -10.82 9.33
C PHE A 219 -12.13 -11.79 8.94
N LYS A 220 -13.31 -11.66 9.56
CA LYS A 220 -14.41 -12.65 9.46
C LYS A 220 -15.56 -12.26 8.53
N LEU A 221 -15.61 -11.01 8.06
CA LEU A 221 -16.70 -10.53 7.20
C LEU A 221 -16.40 -10.87 5.73
N HIS A 222 -16.62 -12.12 5.35
CA HIS A 222 -16.49 -12.61 3.98
C HIS A 222 -17.37 -13.86 3.77
N GLY A 223 -17.46 -14.34 2.52
CA GLY A 223 -18.15 -15.59 2.18
C GLY A 223 -19.63 -15.62 2.59
N GLY A 224 -20.03 -16.64 3.35
CA GLY A 224 -21.41 -16.83 3.80
C GLY A 224 -21.94 -15.67 4.64
N ARG A 225 -21.15 -15.17 5.60
CA ARG A 225 -21.55 -14.04 6.46
C ARG A 225 -21.84 -12.78 5.66
N LEU A 226 -20.96 -12.45 4.70
CA LEU A 226 -21.15 -11.27 3.85
C LEU A 226 -22.40 -11.40 2.95
N ARG A 227 -22.65 -12.59 2.39
CA ARG A 227 -23.86 -12.85 1.60
C ARG A 227 -25.14 -12.67 2.43
N TRP A 228 -25.14 -13.19 3.65
CA TRP A 228 -26.25 -13.03 4.58
C TRP A 228 -26.53 -11.56 4.91
N VAL A 229 -25.49 -10.77 5.24
CA VAL A 229 -25.63 -9.31 5.48
C VAL A 229 -26.24 -8.61 4.27
N LYS A 230 -25.75 -8.91 3.06
CA LYS A 230 -26.27 -8.28 1.82
C LYS A 230 -27.73 -8.65 1.56
N GLN A 231 -28.12 -9.91 1.74
CA GLN A 231 -29.51 -10.35 1.57
C GLN A 231 -30.46 -9.69 2.57
N MET A 232 -30.04 -9.56 3.83
CA MET A 232 -30.81 -8.88 4.87
C MET A 232 -30.99 -7.38 4.56
N ARG A 233 -29.91 -6.71 4.12
CA ARG A 233 -29.96 -5.29 3.75
C ARG A 233 -30.91 -5.01 2.59
N GLU A 234 -30.95 -5.91 1.61
CA GLU A 234 -31.79 -5.77 0.42
C GLU A 234 -33.24 -6.26 0.65
N GLY A 235 -33.59 -6.71 1.87
CA GLY A 235 -34.92 -7.24 2.18
C GLY A 235 -35.24 -8.58 1.52
N ARG A 236 -34.26 -9.23 0.87
CA ARG A 236 -34.45 -10.48 0.10
C ARG A 236 -34.57 -11.73 0.97
N TRP A 237 -34.26 -11.64 2.26
CA TRP A 237 -34.34 -12.81 3.16
C TRP A 237 -35.78 -13.27 3.38
N LEU A 238 -36.73 -12.33 3.50
CA LEU A 238 -38.17 -12.64 3.68
C LEU A 238 -38.75 -13.38 2.48
N LEU A 239 -38.30 -13.06 1.26
CA LEU A 239 -38.74 -13.72 0.02
C LEU A 239 -38.16 -15.13 -0.17
N SER A 240 -37.07 -15.48 0.53
CA SER A 240 -36.44 -16.80 0.44
C SER A 240 -36.94 -17.78 1.51
N SER A 241 -37.65 -17.31 2.54
CA SER A 241 -38.25 -18.14 3.59
C SER A 241 -39.71 -18.54 3.31
N GLU A 242 -40.30 -18.02 2.23
CA GLU A 242 -41.67 -18.34 1.78
C GLU A 242 -41.70 -19.36 0.62
N VAL A 243 -40.57 -20.02 0.31
CA VAL A 243 -40.45 -21.12 -0.68
C VAL A 243 -39.82 -22.33 0.00
#